data_AF-A0A448WNN2-F1
#
_entry.id   AF-A0A448WNN2-F1
#
_cell.length_a   1.000
_cell.length_b   1.000
_cell.length_c   1.000
_cell.angle_alpha   90.00
_cell.angle_beta   90.00
_cell.angle_gamma   90.00
#
_symmetry.space_group_name_H-M   'P 1'
#
loop_
_entity.id
_entity.type
_entity.pdbx_description
1 polymer ?
#
loop_
_entity_poly.entity_id
_entity_poly.type
_entity_poly.pdbx_seq_one_letter_code
_entity_poly.pdbx_strand_id
1 'polypeptide(L)'
;MCVRKFDNFNTNNLWLSLVQAKCLLEQQRIRMDLIVNQKTLKDGRRVIQLEEAAGAAIQSFSNPRGVYYRKSTAAKWQDFRN
;
A
#
# COMPACT_ATOMS: atom_id res chain seq x y z
N MET A 1 -3.33 -6.07 19.68
CA MET A 1 -2.22 -6.36 18.75
C MET A 1 -0.99 -5.60 19.26
N CYS A 2 0.08 -6.30 19.61
CA CYS A 2 1.20 -5.72 20.36
C CYS A 2 1.94 -4.69 19.51
N VAL A 3 1.74 -3.39 19.82
CA VAL A 3 2.36 -2.23 19.14
C VAL A 3 3.88 -2.15 19.37
N ARG A 4 4.48 -3.11 20.08
CA ARG A 4 5.89 -3.05 20.53
C ARG A 4 6.92 -3.56 19.53
N LYS A 5 6.51 -4.11 18.38
CA LYS A 5 7.44 -4.75 17.42
C LYS A 5 7.65 -3.95 16.13
N PHE A 6 6.76 -3.03 15.80
CA PHE A 6 6.83 -2.22 14.59
C PHE A 6 6.34 -0.80 14.88
N ASP A 7 7.26 0.17 14.86
CA ASP A 7 6.97 1.57 15.21
C ASP A 7 6.47 2.41 14.02
N ASN A 8 6.62 1.89 12.79
CA ASN A 8 6.29 2.59 11.55
C ASN A 8 5.10 1.93 10.84
N PHE A 9 4.17 2.75 10.35
CA PHE A 9 2.99 2.30 9.62
C PHE A 9 2.88 3.02 8.27
N ASN A 10 2.57 2.26 7.21
CA ASN A 10 2.37 2.82 5.88
C ASN A 10 1.09 3.66 5.84
N THR A 11 1.20 4.93 5.46
CA THR A 11 0.06 5.85 5.35
C THR A 11 -0.63 5.80 3.99
N ASN A 12 -0.18 4.91 3.10
CA ASN A 12 -0.62 4.76 1.71
C ASN A 12 -0.34 5.99 0.82
N ASN A 13 0.55 6.88 1.26
CA ASN A 13 1.08 7.97 0.44
C ASN A 13 2.31 7.47 -0.34
N LEU A 14 2.06 6.93 -1.52
CA LEU A 14 3.08 6.31 -2.36
C LEU A 14 3.50 7.25 -3.49
N TRP A 15 4.81 7.31 -3.74
CA TRP A 15 5.40 8.05 -4.85
C TRP A 15 6.26 7.09 -5.66
N LEU A 16 6.06 7.06 -6.98
CA LEU A 16 6.74 6.11 -7.85
C LEU A 16 7.04 6.72 -9.21
N SER A 17 8.08 6.19 -9.86
CA SER A 17 8.41 6.53 -11.24
C SER A 17 7.52 5.73 -12.19
N LEU A 18 6.73 6.42 -13.02
CA LEU A 18 5.86 5.78 -14.00
C LEU A 18 6.66 4.99 -15.06
N VAL A 19 7.87 5.47 -15.41
CA VAL A 19 8.76 4.78 -16.35
C VAL A 19 9.19 3.42 -15.79
N GLN A 20 9.61 3.38 -14.52
CA GLN A 20 9.98 2.13 -13.86
C GLN A 20 8.76 1.21 -13.68
N ALA A 21 7.61 1.76 -13.31
CA ALA A 21 6.38 0.97 -13.17
C ALA A 21 5.95 0.31 -14.49
N LYS A 22 6.00 1.07 -15.60
CA LYS A 22 5.72 0.53 -16.94
C LYS A 22 6.69 -0.61 -17.29
N CYS A 23 7.99 -0.42 -17.07
CA CYS A 23 8.99 -1.45 -17.32
C CYS A 23 8.74 -2.72 -16.48
N LEU A 24 8.44 -2.57 -15.19
CA LEU A 24 8.12 -3.69 -14.30
C LEU A 24 6.83 -4.42 -14.70
N LEU A 25 5.81 -3.69 -15.19
CA LEU A 25 4.57 -4.25 -15.72
C LEU A 25 4.84 -5.06 -16.99
N GLU A 26 5.55 -4.49 -17.96
CA GLU A 26 5.88 -5.16 -19.23
C GLU A 26 6.73 -6.42 -19.01
N GLN A 27 7.60 -6.41 -18.00
CA GLN A 27 8.39 -7.58 -17.62
C GLN A 27 7.66 -8.57 -16.70
N GLN A 28 6.42 -8.28 -16.30
CA GLN A 28 5.65 -9.08 -15.33
C GLN A 28 6.41 -9.33 -14.01
N ARG A 29 7.16 -8.33 -13.54
CA ARG A 29 8.02 -8.44 -12.34
C ARG A 29 7.41 -7.84 -11.08
N ILE A 30 6.20 -7.29 -11.17
CA ILE A 30 5.48 -6.78 -10.00
C ILE A 30 5.00 -7.96 -9.16
N ARG A 31 5.50 -8.03 -7.92
CA ARG A 31 5.10 -9.03 -6.93
C ARG A 31 4.16 -8.40 -5.91
N MET A 32 2.94 -8.92 -5.86
CA MET A 32 1.93 -8.54 -4.87
C MET A 32 1.43 -9.80 -4.17
N ASP A 33 1.31 -9.74 -2.86
CA ASP A 33 0.84 -10.86 -2.06
C ASP A 33 -0.70 -10.85 -2.04
N LEU A 34 -1.30 -12.01 -2.31
CA LEU A 34 -2.75 -12.18 -2.29
C LEU A 34 -3.26 -12.15 -0.84
N ILE A 35 -4.19 -11.25 -0.55
CA ILE A 35 -4.89 -11.16 0.72
C ILE A 35 -6.27 -11.78 0.54
N VAL A 36 -6.53 -12.86 1.28
CA VAL A 36 -7.82 -13.56 1.24
C VAL A 36 -8.64 -13.16 2.46
N ASN A 37 -9.77 -12.50 2.22
CA ASN A 37 -10.68 -12.03 3.25
C ASN A 37 -12.03 -12.72 3.12
N GLN A 38 -12.47 -13.43 4.17
CA GLN A 38 -13.79 -14.05 4.20
C GLN A 38 -14.79 -13.06 4.78
N LYS A 39 -15.82 -12.70 4.00
CA LYS A 39 -16.86 -11.77 4.43
C LYS A 39 -18.24 -12.38 4.33
N THR A 40 -19.12 -11.96 5.23
CA THR A 40 -20.55 -12.20 5.13
C THR A 40 -21.20 -10.91 4.63
N LEU A 41 -21.89 -10.99 3.50
CA LEU A 41 -22.65 -9.89 2.94
C LEU A 41 -23.88 -9.58 3.83
N LYS A 42 -24.45 -8.39 3.67
CA LYS A 42 -25.62 -7.95 4.45
C LYS A 42 -26.86 -8.84 4.27
N ASP A 43 -26.91 -9.58 3.16
CA ASP A 43 -27.96 -10.56 2.84
C ASP A 43 -27.68 -11.98 3.38
N GLY A 44 -26.63 -12.15 4.19
CA GLY A 44 -26.27 -13.43 4.81
C GLY A 44 -25.41 -14.34 3.94
N ARG A 45 -25.11 -13.98 2.68
CA ARG A 45 -24.24 -14.78 1.81
C ARG A 45 -22.78 -14.69 2.27
N ARG A 46 -22.09 -15.84 2.34
CA ARG A 46 -20.64 -15.90 2.56
C ARG A 46 -19.92 -15.74 1.23
N VAL A 47 -18.95 -14.83 1.20
CA VAL A 47 -18.12 -14.54 0.03
C VAL A 47 -16.64 -14.53 0.42
N ILE A 48 -15.80 -14.82 -0.56
CA ILE A 48 -14.35 -14.64 -0.46
C ILE A 48 -14.01 -13.37 -1.24
N GLN A 49 -13.42 -12.41 -0.56
CA GLN A 49 -12.88 -11.20 -1.17
C GLN A 49 -11.37 -11.37 -1.30
N LEU A 50 -10.89 -11.24 -2.52
CA LEU A 50 -9.47 -11.24 -2.85
C LEU A 50 -9.01 -9.79 -2.98
N GLU A 51 -7.98 -9.43 -2.24
CA GLU A 51 -7.39 -8.09 -2.21
C GLU A 51 -5.88 -8.18 -2.45
N GLU A 52 -5.30 -7.12 -2.96
CA GLU A 52 -3.85 -6.93 -3.02
C GLU A 52 -3.53 -5.53 -2.49
N ALA A 53 -2.48 -5.40 -1.69
CA ALA A 53 -2.06 -4.11 -1.17
C ALA A 53 -1.12 -3.43 -2.18
N ALA A 54 -1.47 -2.23 -2.65
CA ALA A 54 -0.62 -1.46 -3.57
C ALA A 54 0.80 -1.22 -3.00
N GLY A 55 0.90 -1.03 -1.68
CA GLY A 55 2.18 -0.88 -0.99
C GLY A 55 3.07 -2.13 -1.07
N ALA A 56 2.53 -3.33 -1.32
CA ALA A 56 3.32 -4.56 -1.46
C ALA A 56 4.22 -4.51 -2.70
N ALA A 57 3.83 -3.76 -3.74
CA ALA A 57 4.62 -3.61 -4.96
C ALA A 57 6.01 -2.98 -4.72
N ILE A 58 6.23 -2.31 -3.57
CA ILE A 58 7.49 -1.65 -3.22
C ILE A 58 8.71 -2.59 -3.32
N GLN A 59 8.52 -3.88 -3.04
CA GLN A 59 9.57 -4.90 -3.11
C GLN A 59 10.08 -5.17 -4.54
N SER A 60 9.33 -4.76 -5.56
CA SER A 60 9.64 -5.00 -6.96
C SER A 60 10.52 -3.92 -7.57
N PHE A 61 10.68 -2.78 -6.89
CA PHE A 61 11.52 -1.67 -7.33
C PHE A 61 12.95 -1.85 -6.83
N SER A 62 13.94 -1.37 -7.59
CA SER A 62 15.37 -1.56 -7.29
C SER A 62 15.89 -0.68 -6.13
N ASN A 63 15.26 0.46 -5.87
CA ASN A 63 15.67 1.41 -4.83
C ASN A 63 14.45 1.99 -4.08
N PRO A 64 13.68 1.15 -3.35
CA PRO A 64 12.54 1.60 -2.59
C PRO A 64 13.00 2.43 -1.38
N ARG A 65 12.29 3.53 -1.08
CA ARG A 65 12.58 4.38 0.09
C ARG A 65 11.31 4.72 0.85
N GLY A 66 11.39 4.64 2.18
CA GLY A 66 10.37 5.15 3.09
C GLY A 66 10.72 6.57 3.53
N VAL A 67 9.74 7.46 3.53
CA VAL A 67 9.86 8.80 4.12
C VAL A 67 9.01 8.84 5.37
N TYR A 68 9.65 9.05 6.52
CA TYR A 68 8.96 9.23 7.78
C TYR A 68 8.49 10.67 7.93
N TYR A 69 7.25 10.85 8.39
CA TYR A 69 6.72 12.15 8.78
C TYR A 69 5.80 12.02 9.99
N ARG A 70 5.70 13.08 10.79
CA ARG A 70 4.77 13.13 11.92
C ARG A 70 3.37 13.43 11.43
N LYS A 71 2.35 12.83 12.05
CA LYS A 71 0.94 13.05 11.69
C LYS A 71 0.54 14.54 11.68
N SER A 72 1.09 15.35 12.58
CA SER A 72 0.87 16.81 12.61
C SER A 72 1.37 17.54 11.36
N THR A 73 2.34 16.97 10.65
CA THR A 73 2.88 17.52 9.40
C THR A 73 2.00 17.15 8.21
N ALA A 74 1.43 15.94 8.16
CA ALA A 74 0.60 15.49 7.03
C ALA A 74 -0.67 16.32 6.83
N ALA A 75 -1.34 16.73 7.91
CA ALA A 75 -2.53 17.59 7.83
C ALA A 75 -2.20 18.90 7.09
N LYS A 76 -1.06 19.53 7.42
CA LYS A 76 -0.61 20.75 6.76
C LYS A 76 -0.37 20.57 5.25
N TRP A 77 0.18 19.43 4.82
CA TRP A 77 0.43 19.16 3.39
C TRP A 77 -0.85 18.95 2.57
N GLN A 78 -1.95 18.53 3.19
CA GLN A 78 -3.25 18.41 2.53
C GLN A 78 -3.89 19.79 2.34
N ASP A 79 -3.74 20.67 3.33
CA ASP A 79 -4.25 22.05 3.28
C ASP A 79 -3.55 22.90 2.20
N PHE A 80 -2.26 22.66 1.94
CA PHE A 80 -1.48 23.36 0.89
C PHE A 80 -1.85 22.99 -0.56
N ARG A 81 -2.68 21.97 -0.79
CA ARG A 81 -3.12 21.59 -2.14
C ARG A 81 -4.42 22.26 -2.59
N ASN A 82 -4.95 23.20 -1.80
CA ASN A 82 -6.13 24.01 -2.15
C ASN A 82 -5.72 25.46 -2.44
#